data_AF-A0A3D3WG05-F1
#
_entry.id   AF-A0A3D3WG05-F1
#
_cell.length_a   1.000
_cell.length_b   1.000
_cell.length_c   1.000
_cell.angle_alpha   90.00
_cell.angle_beta   90.00
_cell.angle_gamma   90.00
#
_symmetry.space_group_name_H-M   'P 1'
#
loop_
_entity.id
_entity.type
_entity.pdbx_description
1 polymer ?
#
loop_
_entity_poly.entity_id
_entity_poly.type
_entity_poly.pdbx_seq_one_letter_code
_entity_poly.pdbx_strand_id
1 'polypeptide(L)'
;MHVLKTILGWLLGLVILSLVANISISNSHDTAIYFWPFGLIAIIPLWMIVLGSFSAGLIIGGIILWPKLLMSRLRNHQSNRRIQRLETDLADLAEDFNNLPQHEQTPSLTASSAQPTAVKDKSHD
;
A
#
# COMPACT_ATOMS: atom_id res chain seq x y z
N MET A 1 -5.55 3.76 12.44
CA MET A 1 -6.15 3.15 11.22
C MET A 1 -6.54 1.68 11.37
N HIS A 2 -5.84 0.85 12.16
CA HIS A 2 -6.22 -0.55 12.36
C HIS A 2 -7.52 -0.72 13.15
N VAL A 3 -7.69 0.04 14.25
CA VAL A 3 -8.91 0.05 15.07
C VAL A 3 -10.17 0.41 14.27
N LEU A 4 -10.10 1.35 13.32
CA LEU A 4 -11.24 1.73 12.49
C LEU A 4 -11.75 0.56 11.62
N LYS A 5 -10.82 -0.22 11.06
CA LYS A 5 -11.15 -1.40 10.23
C LYS A 5 -11.74 -2.52 11.08
N THR A 6 -11.21 -2.73 12.28
CA THR A 6 -11.72 -3.71 13.24
C THR A 6 -13.12 -3.33 13.73
N ILE A 7 -13.34 -2.06 14.08
CA ILE A 7 -14.64 -1.54 14.51
C ILE A 7 -15.68 -1.65 13.39
N LEU A 8 -15.31 -1.33 12.15
CA LEU A 8 -16.23 -1.44 11.01
C LEU A 8 -16.62 -2.90 10.72
N GLY A 9 -15.69 -3.85 10.87
CA GLY A 9 -15.98 -5.28 10.76
C GLY A 9 -16.91 -5.78 11.86
N TRP A 10 -16.70 -5.36 13.11
CA TRP A 10 -17.58 -5.67 14.24
C TRP A 10 -18.97 -5.06 14.08
N LEU A 11 -19.05 -3.81 13.63
CA LEU A 11 -20.31 -3.11 13.39
C LEU A 11 -21.11 -3.80 12.28
N LEU A 12 -20.46 -4.18 11.19
CA LEU A 12 -21.10 -4.94 10.12
C LEU A 12 -21.63 -6.28 10.62
N GLY A 13 -20.81 -7.03 11.37
CA GLY A 13 -21.23 -8.29 11.99
C GLY A 13 -22.44 -8.13 12.93
N LEU A 14 -22.48 -7.05 13.71
CA LEU A 14 -23.57 -6.76 14.63
C LEU A 14 -24.87 -6.38 13.90
N VAL A 15 -24.78 -5.62 12.80
CA VAL A 15 -25.94 -5.31 11.94
C VAL A 15 -26.52 -6.57 11.32
N ILE A 16 -25.66 -7.44 10.78
CA ILE A 16 -26.06 -8.73 10.21
C ILE A 16 -26.76 -9.58 11.27
N LEU A 17 -26.14 -9.71 12.45
CA LEU A 17 -26.69 -10.51 13.54
C LEU A 17 -28.06 -9.99 13.99
N SER A 18 -28.21 -8.66 14.07
CA SER A 18 -29.48 -8.01 14.39
C SER A 18 -30.55 -8.27 13.33
N LEU A 19 -30.19 -8.19 12.03
CA LEU A 19 -31.09 -8.52 10.93
C LEU A 19 -31.58 -9.97 10.99
N VAL A 20 -30.66 -10.91 11.24
CA VAL A 20 -30.96 -12.33 11.38
C VAL A 20 -31.88 -12.57 12.57
N ALA A 21 -31.58 -11.97 13.72
CA ALA A 21 -32.41 -12.11 14.91
C ALA A 21 -33.84 -11.59 14.66
N ASN A 22 -33.98 -10.46 13.96
CA ASN A 22 -35.28 -9.89 13.62
C ASN A 22 -36.08 -10.80 12.67
N ILE A 23 -35.43 -11.34 11.63
CA ILE A 23 -36.03 -12.34 10.74
C ILE A 23 -36.41 -13.60 11.53
N SER A 24 -35.58 -14.05 12.47
CA SER A 24 -35.86 -15.21 13.31
C SER A 24 -37.04 -15.01 14.24
N ILE A 25 -37.25 -13.80 14.79
CA ILE A 25 -38.42 -13.51 15.64
C ILE A 25 -39.69 -13.39 14.79
N SER A 26 -39.58 -12.71 13.63
CA SER A 26 -40.76 -12.36 12.83
C SER A 26 -41.23 -13.47 11.90
N ASN A 27 -40.33 -14.35 11.46
CA ASN A 27 -40.59 -15.36 10.43
C ASN A 27 -40.12 -16.76 10.88
N SER A 28 -40.61 -17.20 12.03
CA SER A 28 -40.43 -18.58 12.56
C SER A 28 -41.28 -19.62 11.83
N HIS A 29 -41.92 -19.29 10.72
CA HIS A 29 -42.79 -20.22 10.02
C HIS A 29 -41.95 -21.32 9.35
N ASP A 30 -42.35 -22.57 9.58
CA ASP A 30 -41.70 -23.73 8.98
C ASP A 30 -41.86 -23.66 7.45
N THR A 31 -40.73 -23.67 6.74
CA THR A 31 -40.68 -23.62 5.28
C THR A 31 -40.14 -24.95 4.76
N ALA A 32 -40.87 -25.59 3.85
CA ALA A 32 -40.42 -26.80 3.19
C ALA A 32 -39.46 -26.40 2.05
N ILE A 33 -38.20 -26.82 2.16
CA ILE A 33 -37.19 -26.59 1.14
C ILE A 33 -36.89 -27.88 0.42
N TYR A 34 -37.00 -27.79 -0.91
CA TYR A 34 -36.61 -28.84 -1.82
C TYR A 34 -35.15 -28.63 -2.22
N PHE A 35 -34.27 -29.48 -1.68
CA PHE A 35 -32.87 -29.53 -2.06
C PHE A 35 -32.71 -30.29 -3.37
N TRP A 36 -32.92 -29.59 -4.48
CA TRP A 36 -32.50 -30.04 -5.81
C TRP A 36 -30.98 -29.89 -5.91
N PRO A 37 -30.16 -30.84 -6.41
CA PRO A 37 -30.44 -32.10 -7.15
C PRO A 37 -30.55 -33.38 -6.31
N PHE A 38 -30.55 -33.27 -4.98
CA PHE A 38 -30.52 -34.43 -4.06
C PHE A 38 -31.90 -35.04 -3.79
N GLY A 39 -32.99 -34.38 -4.19
CA GLY A 39 -34.35 -34.87 -3.99
C GLY A 39 -34.81 -34.88 -2.53
N LEU A 40 -34.10 -34.16 -1.65
CA LEU A 40 -34.40 -34.10 -0.22
C LEU A 40 -35.37 -32.96 0.08
N ILE A 41 -36.32 -33.21 0.99
CA ILE A 41 -37.19 -32.19 1.58
C ILE A 41 -36.73 -31.97 3.01
N ALA A 42 -36.34 -30.74 3.34
CA ALA A 42 -36.09 -30.34 4.70
C ALA A 42 -37.16 -29.34 5.13
N ILE A 43 -37.81 -29.63 6.25
CA ILE A 43 -38.74 -28.70 6.91
C ILE A 43 -37.90 -27.97 7.95
N ILE A 44 -37.48 -26.76 7.60
CA ILE A 44 -36.61 -25.95 8.43
C ILE A 44 -37.10 -24.50 8.39
N PRO A 45 -37.06 -23.78 9.52
CA PRO A 45 -37.41 -22.37 9.54
C PRO A 45 -36.51 -21.57 8.59
N LEU A 46 -37.09 -20.60 7.87
CA LEU A 46 -36.39 -19.79 6.86
C LEU A 46 -35.11 -19.13 7.40
N TRP A 47 -35.12 -18.72 8.67
CA TRP A 47 -33.98 -18.07 9.31
C TRP A 47 -32.72 -18.95 9.32
N MET A 48 -32.85 -20.28 9.45
CA MET A 48 -31.71 -21.20 9.44
C MET A 48 -30.99 -21.21 8.08
N ILE A 49 -31.74 -21.12 6.97
CA ILE A 49 -31.16 -21.12 5.63
C ILE A 49 -30.46 -19.82 5.33
N VAL A 50 -31.12 -18.70 5.65
CA VAL A 50 -30.54 -17.37 5.47
C VAL A 50 -29.26 -17.25 6.29
N LEU A 51 -29.29 -17.69 7.56
CA LEU A 51 -28.13 -17.67 8.43
C LEU A 51 -27.02 -18.60 7.94
N GLY A 52 -27.36 -19.84 7.56
CA GLY A 52 -26.39 -20.81 7.05
C GLY A 52 -25.68 -20.31 5.80
N SER A 53 -26.43 -19.79 4.82
CA SER A 53 -25.86 -19.22 3.59
C SER A 53 -24.98 -18.00 3.88
N PHE A 54 -25.43 -17.14 4.79
CA PHE A 54 -24.69 -15.94 5.14
C PHE A 54 -23.39 -16.28 5.88
N SER A 55 -23.46 -17.15 6.89
CA SER A 55 -22.30 -17.65 7.63
C SER A 55 -21.30 -18.33 6.70
N ALA A 56 -21.77 -19.16 5.75
CA ALA A 56 -20.90 -19.78 4.76
C ALA A 56 -20.21 -18.73 3.89
N GLY A 57 -20.96 -17.76 3.36
CA GLY A 57 -20.40 -16.65 2.58
C GLY A 57 -19.38 -15.83 3.37
N LEU A 58 -19.61 -15.60 4.66
CA LEU A 58 -18.70 -14.84 5.52
C LEU A 58 -17.43 -15.63 5.87
N ILE A 59 -17.53 -16.94 6.08
CA ILE A 59 -16.37 -17.82 6.25
C ILE A 59 -15.52 -17.80 4.98
N ILE A 60 -16.14 -17.99 3.81
CA ILE A 60 -15.46 -17.97 2.51
C ILE A 60 -14.81 -16.61 2.25
N GLY A 61 -15.57 -15.52 2.45
CA GLY A 61 -15.09 -14.16 2.30
C GLY A 61 -13.94 -13.84 3.27
N GLY A 62 -14.04 -14.31 4.51
CA GLY A 62 -12.99 -14.19 5.52
C GLY A 62 -11.71 -14.92 5.13
N ILE A 63 -11.83 -16.16 4.66
CA ILE A 63 -10.71 -16.98 4.16
C ILE A 63 -10.04 -16.31 2.96
N ILE A 64 -10.81 -15.69 2.06
CA ILE A 64 -10.29 -14.98 0.87
C ILE A 64 -9.62 -13.64 1.25
N LEU A 65 -10.12 -12.93 2.27
CA LEU A 65 -9.55 -11.65 2.71
C LEU A 65 -8.33 -11.80 3.63
N TRP A 66 -8.26 -12.89 4.41
CA TRP A 66 -7.13 -13.20 5.28
C TRP A 66 -5.75 -13.08 4.60
N PRO A 67 -5.50 -13.69 3.43
CA PRO A 67 -4.20 -13.60 2.77
C PRO A 67 -3.87 -12.18 2.28
N LYS A 68 -4.87 -11.38 1.87
CA LYS A 68 -4.63 -9.96 1.51
C LYS A 68 -4.15 -9.14 2.71
N LEU A 69 -4.67 -9.42 3.91
CA LEU A 69 -4.21 -8.76 5.14
C LEU A 69 -2.83 -9.27 5.60
N LEU A 70 -2.56 -10.58 5.49
CA LEU A 70 -1.26 -11.16 5.85
C LEU A 70 -0.14 -10.69 4.90
N MET A 71 -0.40 -10.67 3.59
CA MET A 71 0.54 -10.16 2.61
C MET A 71 0.79 -8.66 2.76
N SER A 72 -0.18 -7.88 3.23
CA SER A 72 0.05 -6.47 3.57
C SER A 72 1.12 -6.31 4.66
N ARG A 73 1.18 -7.19 5.66
CA ARG A 73 2.23 -7.15 6.69
C ARG A 73 3.61 -7.53 6.15
N LEU A 74 3.70 -8.56 5.29
CA LEU A 74 4.99 -8.90 4.64
C LEU A 74 5.45 -7.83 3.66
N ARG A 75 4.52 -7.21 2.93
CA ARG A 75 4.84 -6.14 1.96
C ARG A 75 5.30 -4.85 2.63
N ASN A 76 4.87 -4.58 3.87
CA ASN A 76 5.37 -3.45 4.65
C ASN A 76 6.88 -3.55 4.90
N HIS A 77 7.43 -4.75 5.13
CA HIS A 77 8.87 -4.93 5.30
C HIS A 77 9.66 -4.74 4.00
N GLN A 78 9.12 -5.20 2.86
CA GLN A 78 9.78 -5.00 1.57
C GLN A 78 9.68 -3.55 1.09
N SER A 79 8.58 -2.85 1.39
CA SER A 79 8.43 -1.44 1.07
C SER A 79 9.34 -0.56 1.91
N ASN A 80 9.50 -0.84 3.21
CA ASN A 80 10.44 -0.10 4.08
C ASN A 80 11.89 -0.24 3.62
N ARG A 81 12.29 -1.43 3.15
CA ARG A 81 13.65 -1.63 2.61
C ARG A 81 13.90 -0.85 1.33
N ARG A 82 12.87 -0.63 0.50
CA ARG A 82 12.98 0.20 -0.70
C ARG A 82 13.06 1.68 -0.35
N ILE A 83 12.27 2.13 0.62
CA ILE A 83 12.32 3.51 1.13
C ILE A 83 13.68 3.79 1.77
N GLN A 84 14.19 2.90 2.64
CA GLN A 84 15.52 3.04 3.23
C GLN A 84 16.64 3.10 2.19
N ARG A 85 16.57 2.27 1.14
CA ARG A 85 17.56 2.34 0.05
C ARG A 85 17.52 3.67 -0.69
N LEU A 86 16.32 4.17 -1.00
CA LEU A 86 16.15 5.48 -1.63
C LEU A 86 16.62 6.62 -0.72
N GLU A 87 16.41 6.53 0.59
CA GLU A 87 16.92 7.49 1.58
C GLU A 87 18.44 7.46 1.68
N THR A 88 19.06 6.27 1.66
CA THR A 88 20.52 6.11 1.64
C THR A 88 21.11 6.65 0.33
N ASP A 89 20.54 6.32 -0.82
CA ASP A 89 21.02 6.81 -2.12
C ASP A 89 20.93 8.34 -2.22
N LEU A 90 19.89 8.95 -1.63
CA LEU A 90 19.75 10.42 -1.55
C LEU A 90 20.76 11.04 -0.57
N ALA A 91 21.05 10.37 0.54
CA ALA A 91 22.05 10.83 1.51
C ALA A 91 23.47 10.77 0.92
N ASP A 92 23.81 9.66 0.26
CA ASP A 92 25.09 9.48 -0.42
C ASP A 92 25.27 10.52 -1.53
N LEU A 93 24.23 10.80 -2.32
CA LEU A 93 24.30 11.80 -3.38
C LEU A 93 24.39 13.24 -2.84
N ALA A 94 23.73 13.53 -1.71
CA ALA A 94 23.84 14.82 -1.03
C ALA A 94 25.23 15.01 -0.40
N GLU A 95 25.81 13.94 0.13
CA GLU A 95 27.17 13.92 0.66
C GLU A 95 28.21 14.08 -0.46
N ASP A 96 28.03 13.39 -1.59
CA ASP A 96 28.89 13.54 -2.77
C ASP A 96 28.84 14.97 -3.31
N PHE A 97 27.64 15.57 -3.40
CA PHE A 97 27.47 16.97 -3.81
C PHE A 97 28.11 17.97 -2.83
N ASN A 98 28.12 17.66 -1.53
CA ASN A 98 28.74 18.50 -0.50
C ASN A 98 30.27 18.30 -0.42
N ASN A 99 30.77 17.14 -0.83
CA ASN A 99 32.18 16.80 -0.94
C ASN A 99 32.78 17.16 -2.31
N LEU A 100 31.97 17.59 -3.28
CA LEU A 100 32.48 18.23 -4.49
C LEU A 100 33.30 19.46 -4.06
N PRO A 101 34.60 19.52 -4.41
CA PRO A 101 35.41 20.68 -4.09
C PRO A 101 34.75 21.91 -4.72
N GLN A 102 34.54 22.98 -3.94
CA GLN A 102 34.11 24.32 -4.38
C GLN A 102 35.11 25.00 -5.36
N HIS A 103 35.88 24.22 -6.12
CA HIS A 103 36.91 24.66 -7.02
C HIS A 103 36.46 24.67 -8.49
N GLU A 104 35.24 25.12 -8.80
CA GLU A 104 34.94 25.65 -10.13
C GLU A 104 33.99 26.87 -10.07
N GLN A 105 34.32 27.84 -9.22
CA GLN A 105 33.96 29.24 -9.50
C GLN A 105 35.22 30.06 -9.80
N THR A 106 35.52 30.15 -11.11
CA THR A 106 36.35 31.15 -11.84
C THR A 106 37.87 31.14 -11.56
N PRO A 107 38.79 31.53 -12.50
CA PRO A 107 38.60 32.46 -13.64
C PRO A 107 39.46 32.21 -14.92
N SER A 108 38.97 32.54 -16.11
CA SER A 108 39.85 32.84 -17.27
C SER A 108 39.20 33.76 -18.31
N LEU A 109 38.87 34.99 -17.91
CA LEU A 109 38.68 36.11 -18.86
C LEU A 109 39.19 37.44 -18.28
N THR A 110 40.35 37.48 -17.63
CA THR A 110 41.05 38.74 -17.34
C THR A 110 42.52 38.46 -16.99
N ALA A 111 43.44 39.28 -17.52
CA ALA A 111 44.87 39.34 -17.20
C ALA A 111 45.84 38.45 -18.02
N SER A 112 45.72 38.49 -19.36
CA SER A 112 46.89 38.41 -20.23
C SER A 112 47.55 39.80 -20.31
N SER A 113 48.36 40.17 -19.30
CA SER A 113 49.17 41.39 -19.33
C SER A 113 50.44 41.30 -18.46
N ALA A 114 51.60 41.56 -19.10
CA ALA A 114 52.97 41.80 -18.63
C ALA A 114 53.94 40.57 -18.57
N GLN A 115 54.81 40.26 -19.57
CA GLN A 115 56.07 40.90 -20.06
C GLN A 115 57.27 40.66 -19.10
N PRO A 116 58.55 40.31 -19.48
CA PRO A 116 59.44 41.02 -20.45
C PRO A 116 60.58 40.19 -21.17
N THR A 117 61.48 40.90 -21.89
CA THR A 117 62.76 40.51 -22.56
C THR A 117 62.68 40.10 -24.03
N ALA A 118 63.55 40.47 -24.98
CA ALA A 118 64.61 41.47 -25.17
C ALA A 118 65.06 41.33 -26.66
N VAL A 119 65.81 42.32 -27.20
CA VAL A 119 66.54 42.32 -28.51
C VAL A 119 65.66 42.75 -29.71
N LYS A 120 65.67 44.02 -30.16
CA LYS A 120 66.70 44.87 -30.81
C LYS A 120 66.84 44.62 -32.34
N ASP A 121 66.88 45.74 -33.06
CA ASP A 121 67.28 46.00 -34.45
C ASP A 121 66.21 45.83 -35.55
N LYS A 122 66.07 46.61 -36.63
CA LYS A 122 66.49 47.95 -37.11
C LYS A 122 66.02 47.97 -38.58
N SER A 123 65.06 48.82 -38.95
CA SER A 123 65.20 49.93 -39.93
C SER A 123 64.98 49.58 -41.42
N HIS A 124 64.45 50.59 -42.12
CA HIS A 124 64.33 50.82 -43.58
C HIS A 124 63.24 50.03 -44.32
N ASP A 125 62.49 50.60 -45.26
CA ASP A 125 62.21 51.97 -45.73
C ASP A 125 60.90 51.87 -46.55
#